data_AF-A0A3D9TQE7-F1
#
_entry.id   AF-A0A3D9TQE7-F1
#
_cell.length_a   1.000
_cell.length_b   1.000
_cell.length_c   1.000
_cell.angle_alpha   90.00
_cell.angle_beta   90.00
_cell.angle_gamma   90.00
#
_symmetry.space_group_name_H-M   'P 1'
#
loop_
_entity.id
_entity.type
_entity.pdbx_description
1 polymer ?
#
loop_
_entity_poly.entity_id
_entity_poly.type
_entity_poly.pdbx_seq_one_letter_code
_entity_poly.pdbx_strand_id
1 'polypeptide(L)'
;MKFLRVSQVSELTGLHPSSLRRMHKSGELVPEKVTAGGTRYYSEEQIFHYLKGERPNNRTVIGYCRVSSSSQKNDLERQVDRMKQLSYRARLSI
;
A
#
# COMPACT_ATOMS: atom_id res chain seq x y z
N MET A 1 16.87 -15.08 -7.52
CA MET A 1 15.74 -14.63 -6.67
C MET A 1 16.29 -13.67 -5.63
N LYS A 2 15.87 -12.41 -5.64
CA LYS A 2 16.41 -11.36 -4.78
C LYS A 2 15.44 -11.04 -3.65
N PHE A 3 15.97 -11.02 -2.43
CA PHE A 3 15.22 -10.66 -1.23
C PHE A 3 15.49 -9.22 -0.83
N LEU A 4 14.41 -8.53 -0.46
CA LEU A 4 14.38 -7.15 -0.03
C LEU A 4 14.08 -7.08 1.46
N ARG A 5 14.84 -6.26 2.17
CA ARG A 5 14.53 -5.90 3.56
C ARG A 5 13.39 -4.89 3.62
N VAL A 6 12.79 -4.74 4.80
CA VAL A 6 11.71 -3.77 5.06
C VAL A 6 12.05 -2.35 4.58
N SER A 7 13.30 -1.89 4.75
CA SER A 7 13.72 -0.56 4.27
C SER A 7 13.66 -0.43 2.75
N GLN A 8 14.17 -1.42 2.01
CA GLN A 8 14.13 -1.45 0.55
C GLN A 8 12.69 -1.53 0.05
N VAL A 9 11.85 -2.33 0.70
CA VAL A 9 10.41 -2.38 0.37
C VAL A 9 9.74 -1.04 0.66
N SER A 10 10.12 -0.36 1.74
CA SER A 10 9.60 0.96 2.09
C SER A 10 9.89 1.99 1.00
N GLU A 11 11.14 2.03 0.53
CA GLU A 11 11.56 2.90 -0.58
C GLU A 11 10.80 2.58 -1.88
N LEU A 12 10.60 1.29 -2.19
CA LEU A 12 9.91 0.84 -3.40
C LEU A 12 8.39 0.97 -3.35
N THR A 13 7.77 1.00 -2.18
CA THR A 13 6.30 1.06 -2.08
C THR A 13 5.79 2.42 -1.65
N GLY A 14 6.67 3.26 -1.10
CA GLY A 14 6.30 4.48 -0.38
C GLY A 14 5.61 4.20 0.96
N LEU A 15 5.52 2.94 1.38
CA LEU A 15 4.91 2.57 2.66
C LEU A 15 5.92 2.74 3.79
N HIS A 16 5.48 3.32 4.91
CA HIS A 16 6.31 3.38 6.10
C HIS A 16 6.59 1.97 6.67
N PRO A 17 7.78 1.69 7.27
CA PRO A 17 8.10 0.38 7.83
C PRO A 17 7.10 -0.14 8.88
N SER A 18 6.42 0.74 9.62
CA SER A 18 5.36 0.32 10.55
C SER A 18 4.12 -0.19 9.83
N SER A 19 3.77 0.38 8.67
CA SER A 19 2.67 -0.09 7.83
C SER A 19 2.95 -1.50 7.31
N LEU A 20 4.16 -1.78 6.83
CA LEU A 20 4.56 -3.13 6.40
C LEU A 20 4.44 -4.17 7.53
N ARG A 21 4.79 -3.79 8.77
CA ARG A 21 4.61 -4.69 9.94
C ARG A 21 3.12 -4.92 10.26
N ARG A 22 2.29 -3.89 10.15
CA ARG A 22 0.83 -4.00 10.30
C ARG A 22 0.22 -4.91 9.24
N MET A 23 0.62 -4.74 7.98
CA MET A 23 0.14 -5.56 6.86
C MET A 23 0.54 -7.03 6.99
N HIS A 24 1.74 -7.31 7.51
CA HIS A 24 2.09 -8.68 7.89
C HIS A 24 1.15 -9.20 8.99
N LYS A 25 0.87 -8.40 10.03
CA LYS A 25 -0.06 -8.80 11.11
C LYS A 25 -1.50 -9.04 10.61
N SER A 26 -1.97 -8.26 9.63
CA SER A 26 -3.31 -8.42 9.05
C SER A 26 -3.40 -9.48 7.94
N GLY A 27 -2.26 -9.98 7.45
CA GLY A 27 -2.20 -10.94 6.34
C GLY A 27 -2.27 -10.31 4.94
N GLU A 28 -2.35 -8.97 4.85
CA GLU A 28 -2.40 -8.25 3.58
C GLU A 28 -1.09 -8.36 2.77
N LEU A 29 0.05 -8.43 3.45
CA LEU A 29 1.37 -8.61 2.84
C LEU A 29 2.29 -9.40 3.78
N VAL A 30 2.40 -10.70 3.52
CA VAL A 30 3.17 -11.64 4.36
C VAL A 30 4.59 -11.79 3.82
N PRO A 31 5.65 -11.48 4.58
CA PRO A 31 7.02 -11.68 4.13
C PRO A 31 7.28 -13.16 3.81
N GLU A 32 7.99 -13.41 2.73
CA GLU A 32 8.36 -14.76 2.32
C GLU A 32 9.30 -15.45 3.31
N LYS A 33 10.14 -14.66 4.00
CA LYS A 33 11.02 -15.17 5.04
C LYS A 33 11.04 -14.25 6.24
N VAL A 34 10.98 -14.85 7.42
CA VAL A 34 11.23 -14.20 8.70
C VAL A 34 12.35 -14.96 9.40
N THR A 35 13.41 -14.26 9.79
CA THR A 35 14.51 -14.89 10.54
C THR A 35 14.11 -15.11 12.00
N ALA A 36 14.85 -15.96 12.72
CA ALA A 36 14.65 -16.16 14.17
C ALA A 36 14.76 -14.83 14.95
N GLY A 37 15.61 -13.90 14.51
CA GLY A 37 15.71 -12.54 15.04
C GLY A 37 14.61 -11.56 14.59
N GLY A 38 13.57 -12.04 13.89
CA GLY A 38 12.40 -11.23 13.49
C GLY A 38 12.61 -10.33 12.27
N THR A 39 13.71 -10.48 11.53
CA THR A 39 13.95 -9.71 10.30
C THR A 39 13.09 -10.25 9.18
N ARG A 40 12.34 -9.37 8.50
CA ARG A 40 11.41 -9.70 7.43
C ARG A 40 12.05 -9.47 6.07
N TYR A 41 11.91 -10.45 5.19
CA TYR A 41 12.39 -10.42 3.82
C TYR A 41 11.24 -10.70 2.87
N TYR A 42 11.16 -9.90 1.82
CA TYR A 42 10.16 -10.00 0.75
C TYR A 42 10.90 -10.30 -0.56
N SER A 43 10.38 -11.17 -1.42
CA SER A 43 10.97 -11.29 -2.77
C SER A 43 10.64 -10.07 -3.61
N GLU A 44 11.52 -9.76 -4.57
CA GLU A 44 11.22 -8.74 -5.58
C GLU A 44 9.92 -9.05 -6.32
N GLU A 45 9.70 -10.31 -6.73
CA GLU A 45 8.49 -10.76 -7.42
C GLU A 45 7.23 -10.47 -6.60
N GLN A 46 7.24 -10.79 -5.30
CA GLN A 46 6.14 -10.46 -4.40
C GLN A 46 5.83 -8.96 -4.38
N ILE A 47 6.86 -8.10 -4.30
CA ILE A 47 6.67 -6.66 -4.26
C ILE A 47 6.20 -6.12 -5.63
N PHE A 48 6.70 -6.66 -6.73
CA PHE A 48 6.24 -6.31 -8.07
C PHE A 48 4.77 -6.70 -8.30
N HIS A 49 4.36 -7.89 -7.83
CA HIS A 49 2.96 -8.31 -7.85
C HIS A 49 2.09 -7.40 -6.99
N TYR A 50 2.53 -7.05 -5.79
CA TYR A 50 1.82 -6.10 -4.92
C TYR A 50 1.64 -4.73 -5.59
N LEU A 51 2.67 -4.25 -6.28
CA LEU A 51 2.63 -2.99 -7.02
C LEU A 51 1.86 -3.07 -8.34
N LYS A 52 1.35 -4.25 -8.73
CA LYS A 52 0.67 -4.53 -10.01
C LYS A 52 1.52 -4.13 -11.23
N GLY A 53 2.84 -4.27 -11.13
CA GLY A 53 3.78 -3.92 -12.20
C GLY A 53 4.02 -2.42 -12.39
N GLU A 54 3.39 -1.55 -11.60
CA GLU A 54 3.67 -0.11 -11.65
C GLU A 54 4.93 0.22 -10.84
N ARG A 55 5.91 0.83 -11.49
CA ARG A 55 7.08 1.36 -10.77
C ARG A 55 6.65 2.56 -9.92
N PRO A 56 7.07 2.64 -8.65
CA PRO A 56 6.56 3.58 -7.66
C PRO A 56 6.89 5.06 -7.94
N ASN A 57 7.85 5.34 -8.82
CA ASN A 57 8.48 6.65 -8.92
C ASN A 57 7.63 7.75 -9.58
N ASN A 58 6.38 7.50 -9.96
CA ASN A 58 5.55 8.53 -10.61
C ASN A 58 4.09 8.58 -10.17
N ARG A 59 3.79 8.17 -8.93
CA ARG A 59 2.41 8.29 -8.40
C ARG A 59 2.15 9.70 -7.89
N THR A 60 1.21 10.40 -8.53
CA THR A 60 0.65 11.65 -8.01
C THR A 60 -0.50 11.35 -7.06
N VAL A 61 -0.48 11.93 -5.86
CA VAL A 61 -1.61 11.86 -4.94
C VAL A 61 -2.72 12.77 -5.48
N ILE A 62 -3.78 12.17 -6.01
CA ILE A 62 -4.94 12.89 -6.58
C ILE A 62 -6.07 13.13 -5.56
N GLY A 63 -5.94 12.61 -4.34
CA GLY A 63 -6.96 12.71 -3.31
C GLY A 63 -6.58 12.01 -2.00
N TYR A 64 -7.19 12.45 -0.90
CA TYR A 64 -6.96 11.91 0.44
C TYR A 64 -8.28 11.81 1.22
N CYS A 65 -8.58 10.63 1.77
CA CYS A 65 -9.78 10.38 2.57
C CYS A 65 -9.36 9.94 3.98
N ARG A 66 -9.96 10.52 5.01
CA ARG A 66 -9.72 10.14 6.41
C ARG A 66 -10.94 10.41 7.29
N VAL A 67 -11.00 9.72 8.43
CA VAL A 67 -11.95 9.97 9.50
C VAL A 67 -11.22 10.14 10.83
N SER A 68 -11.82 10.86 11.77
CA SER A 68 -11.19 11.20 13.05
C SER A 68 -11.29 10.06 14.05
N SER A 69 -12.30 9.20 13.92
CA SER A 69 -12.51 8.04 14.78
C SER A 69 -12.88 6.79 13.99
N SER A 70 -12.63 5.61 14.59
CA SER A 70 -13.03 4.32 14.03
C SER A 70 -14.55 4.17 13.89
N SER A 71 -15.33 4.85 14.73
CA SER A 71 -16.80 4.85 14.65
C SER A 71 -17.34 5.45 13.35
N GLN A 72 -16.55 6.26 12.64
CA GLN A 72 -16.93 6.91 11.38
C GLN A 72 -16.54 6.10 10.14
N LYS A 73 -16.20 4.81 10.28
CA LYS A 73 -15.70 3.98 9.17
C LYS A 73 -16.64 3.97 7.95
N ASN A 74 -17.96 3.95 8.17
CA ASN A 74 -18.93 3.97 7.08
C ASN A 74 -18.86 5.27 6.24
N ASP A 75 -18.51 6.40 6.86
CA ASP A 75 -18.35 7.67 6.14
C ASP A 75 -17.04 7.69 5.35
N LEU A 76 -16.00 7.02 5.83
CA LEU A 76 -14.76 6.85 5.07
C LEU A 76 -15.01 6.09 3.76
N GLU A 77 -15.79 5.01 3.82
CA GLU A 77 -16.15 4.21 2.64
C GLU A 77 -16.90 5.07 1.60
N ARG A 78 -17.87 5.88 2.05
CA ARG A 78 -18.58 6.83 1.17
C ARG A 78 -17.67 7.90 0.56
N GLN A 79 -16.72 8.43 1.33
CA GLN A 79 -15.73 9.39 0.82
C GLN A 79 -14.87 8.78 -0.29
N VAL A 80 -14.41 7.54 -0.07
CA VAL A 80 -13.60 6.80 -1.06
C VAL A 80 -14.38 6.58 -2.35
N ASP A 81 -15.64 6.15 -2.26
CA ASP A 81 -16.46 5.90 -3.45
C ASP A 81 -16.74 7.17 -4.23
N ARG A 82 -17.04 8.29 -3.55
CA ARG A 82 -17.21 9.59 -4.20
C ARG A 82 -15.94 10.07 -4.90
N MET A 83 -14.77 9.87 -4.27
CA MET A 83 -13.49 10.23 -4.88
C MET A 83 -13.17 9.38 -6.12
N LYS A 84 -13.46 8.07 -6.09
CA LYS A 84 -13.34 7.20 -7.26
C LYS A 84 -14.23 7.65 -8.42
N GLN A 85 -15.49 7.98 -8.13
CA GLN A 85 -16.43 8.48 -9.14
C GLN A 85 -15.95 9.79 -9.76
N LEU A 86 -15.46 10.75 -8.95
CA LEU A 86 -14.90 12.00 -9.46
C LEU A 86 -13.66 11.78 -10.33
N SER A 87 -12.76 10.90 -9.92
CA SER A 87 -11.56 10.55 -10.70
C SER A 87 -11.90 9.94 -12.06
N TYR A 88 -12.88 9.03 -12.11
CA TYR A 88 -13.34 8.43 -13.37
C TYR A 88 -13.95 9.48 -14.31
N ARG A 89 -14.76 10.39 -13.77
CA ARG A 89 -15.35 11.49 -14.54
C ARG A 89 -14.29 12.44 -15.09
N ALA A 90 -13.32 12.82 -14.27
CA ALA A 90 -12.22 13.68 -14.70
C ALA A 90 -11.39 13.04 -15.82
N ARG A 91 -11.21 11.71 -15.80
CA ARG A 91 -10.49 10.96 -16.85
C ARG A 91 -11.21 10.96 -18.21
N LEU A 92 -12.55 11.02 -18.22
CA LEU A 92 -13.35 11.05 -19.45
C LEU A 92 -13.51 12.46 -20.05
N SER A 93 -13.03 13.49 -19.35
CA SER A 93 -13.13 14.91 -19.76
C SER A 93 -11.79 15.50 -20.22
N ILE A 94 -10.76 14.67 -20.34
CA ILE A 94 -9.42 14.98 -20.86
C ILE A 94 -9.21 14.07 -22.08
#